data_AF-A0ABD1CC14-F1
#
_entry.id   AF-A0ABD1CC14-F1
#
_cell.length_a   1.000
_cell.length_b   1.000
_cell.length_c   1.000
_cell.angle_alpha   90.00
_cell.angle_beta   90.00
_cell.angle_gamma   90.00
#
_symmetry.space_group_name_H-M   'P 1'
#
loop_
_entity.id
_entity.type
_entity.pdbx_description
1 polymer ?
#
loop_
_entity_poly.entity_id
_entity_poly.type
_entity_poly.pdbx_seq_one_letter_code
_entity_poly.pdbx_strand_id
1 'polypeptide(L)'
;MKVFIVGVILATIGFQSITALKCMQGVEVEKNGAKAEQKDKEKMPEITECGITTAVASTALLFAVKPSTISIPSGDYKCYHLKYEENNSETSTIIKGCIYNSLNVCDGKFSSSNTKESFCSQCTEDGCNSGERFGLSFKLLGLTVVAMLAYLLN
;
A
#
# COMPACT_ATOMS: atom_id res chain seq x y z
N MET A 1 43.78 -6.25 2.82
CA MET A 1 42.80 -5.30 3.39
C MET A 1 41.57 -5.09 2.50
N LYS A 2 41.73 -4.78 1.20
CA LYS A 2 40.62 -4.59 0.24
C LYS A 2 39.61 -5.78 0.19
N VAL A 3 40.10 -7.02 0.19
CA VAL A 3 39.24 -8.23 0.11
C VAL A 3 38.41 -8.49 1.39
N PHE A 4 38.95 -8.10 2.56
CA PHE A 4 38.25 -8.21 3.84
C PHE A 4 37.07 -7.25 3.93
N ILE A 5 37.21 -6.03 3.37
CA ILE A 5 36.14 -5.02 3.35
C ILE A 5 34.98 -5.49 2.46
N VAL A 6 35.28 -6.07 1.29
CA VAL A 6 34.25 -6.63 0.39
C VAL A 6 33.52 -7.81 1.03
N GLY A 7 34.24 -8.68 1.76
CA GLY A 7 33.64 -9.80 2.48
C GLY A 7 32.68 -9.40 3.60
N VAL A 8 33.00 -8.33 4.35
CA VAL A 8 32.13 -7.81 5.42
C VAL A 8 30.87 -7.15 4.84
N ILE A 9 30.98 -6.45 3.70
CA ILE A 9 29.83 -5.83 3.03
C ILE A 9 28.87 -6.89 2.47
N LEU A 10 29.38 -8.00 1.92
CA LEU A 10 28.52 -9.10 1.45
C LEU A 10 27.80 -9.82 2.60
N ALA A 11 28.43 -9.92 3.77
CA ALA A 11 27.82 -10.55 4.94
C ALA A 11 26.69 -9.72 5.57
N THR A 12 26.73 -8.38 5.50
CA THR A 12 25.67 -7.52 6.05
C THR A 12 24.41 -7.47 5.16
N ILE A 13 24.52 -7.80 3.87
CA ILE A 13 23.39 -7.90 2.93
C ILE A 13 22.55 -9.17 3.19
N GLY A 14 23.08 -10.15 3.93
CA GLY A 14 22.42 -11.42 4.25
C GLY A 14 21.34 -11.36 5.33
N PHE A 15 21.20 -10.24 6.05
CA PHE A 15 20.16 -10.09 7.06
C PHE A 15 18.84 -9.68 6.38
N GLN A 16 17.99 -10.68 6.10
CA GLN A 16 16.58 -10.45 5.77
C GLN A 16 15.88 -10.00 7.07
N SER A 17 15.92 -8.70 7.37
CA SER A 17 15.04 -8.15 8.41
C SER A 17 13.60 -8.40 7.98
N ILE A 18 12.83 -9.12 8.81
CA ILE A 18 11.37 -9.24 8.65
C ILE A 18 10.79 -7.86 8.97
N THR A 19 10.78 -6.97 7.98
CA THR A 19 10.14 -5.66 8.11
C THR A 19 8.64 -5.86 8.03
N ALA A 20 7.89 -5.23 8.94
CA ALA A 20 6.44 -5.21 8.84
C ALA A 20 6.04 -4.56 7.51
N LEU A 21 5.09 -5.19 6.79
CA LEU A 21 4.57 -4.70 5.53
C LEU A 21 4.12 -3.23 5.68
N LYS A 22 4.45 -2.38 4.71
CA LYS A 22 4.01 -0.98 4.67
C LYS A 22 2.98 -0.77 3.59
N CYS A 23 1.85 -0.14 3.91
CA CYS A 23 0.79 0.17 2.95
C CYS A 23 0.45 1.66 3.01
N MET A 24 -0.03 2.22 1.90
CA MET A 24 -0.77 3.48 1.95
C MET A 24 -2.05 3.28 2.76
N GLN A 25 -2.32 4.21 3.67
CA GLN A 25 -3.44 4.19 4.59
C GLN A 25 -4.21 5.50 4.52
N GLY A 26 -5.48 5.46 4.12
CA GLY A 26 -6.34 6.64 4.09
C GLY A 26 -7.46 6.55 3.07
N VAL A 27 -8.18 7.65 2.91
CA VAL A 27 -9.27 7.79 1.96
C VAL A 27 -9.02 9.06 1.13
N GLU A 28 -9.24 8.96 -0.17
CA GLU A 28 -9.13 10.06 -1.13
C GLU A 28 -10.47 10.21 -1.87
N VAL A 29 -10.87 11.43 -2.18
CA VAL A 29 -12.03 11.70 -3.05
C VAL A 29 -11.55 12.44 -4.30
N GLU A 30 -11.70 11.81 -5.46
CA GLU A 30 -11.42 12.39 -6.77
C GLU A 30 -12.71 12.94 -7.39
N LYS A 31 -12.66 14.15 -7.97
CA LYS A 31 -13.76 14.73 -8.77
C LYS A 31 -13.39 14.71 -10.25
N ASN A 32 -14.25 14.17 -11.10
CA ASN A 32 -14.09 14.14 -12.56
C ASN A 32 -14.46 15.50 -13.17
N GLY A 33 -13.57 16.49 -13.06
CA GLY A 33 -13.77 17.81 -13.67
C GLY A 33 -12.66 18.77 -13.27
N ALA A 34 -12.08 19.46 -14.26
CA ALA A 34 -10.91 20.32 -14.09
C ALA A 34 -11.04 21.30 -12.91
N LYS A 35 -9.94 21.40 -12.14
CA LYS A 35 -9.71 22.19 -10.92
C LYS A 35 -10.09 21.47 -9.61
N ALA A 36 -9.15 20.65 -9.16
CA ALA A 36 -9.01 20.29 -7.74
C ALA A 36 -8.55 21.52 -6.92
N GLU A 37 -9.39 22.56 -6.84
CA GLU A 37 -9.22 23.63 -5.85
C GLU A 37 -10.12 23.35 -4.64
N GLN A 38 -9.50 22.64 -3.69
CA GLN A 38 -9.66 22.74 -2.24
C GLN A 38 -11.01 22.41 -1.58
N LYS A 39 -10.88 21.64 -0.48
CA LYS A 39 -11.81 21.42 0.65
C LYS A 39 -12.77 20.23 0.52
N ASP A 40 -12.23 19.05 0.79
CA ASP A 40 -12.60 18.44 2.06
C ASP A 40 -11.33 17.84 2.72
N LYS A 41 -11.23 17.93 4.05
CA LYS A 41 -10.03 17.54 4.81
C LYS A 41 -9.94 16.01 4.92
N GLU A 42 -9.82 15.31 3.81
CA GLU A 42 -9.44 13.91 3.83
C GLU A 42 -7.92 13.82 3.69
N LYS A 43 -7.29 13.34 4.76
CA LYS A 43 -5.84 13.27 4.89
C LYS A 43 -5.31 12.39 3.75
N MET A 44 -4.40 12.93 2.92
CA MET A 44 -3.75 12.15 1.87
C MET A 44 -3.25 10.82 2.48
N PRO A 45 -3.45 9.68 1.81
CA PRO A 45 -3.00 8.41 2.30
C PRO A 45 -1.51 8.43 2.61
N GLU A 46 -1.19 8.03 3.83
CA GLU A 46 0.19 8.01 4.32
C GLU A 46 0.68 6.58 4.33
N ILE A 47 1.98 6.41 4.04
CA ILE A 47 2.64 5.12 4.22
C ILE A 47 2.66 4.79 5.70
N THR A 48 2.00 3.69 6.06
CA THR A 48 1.85 3.23 7.45
C THR A 48 2.23 1.75 7.55
N GLU A 49 2.83 1.36 8.67
CA GLU A 49 3.13 -0.04 8.96
C GLU A 49 1.86 -0.85 9.26
N CYS A 50 1.80 -2.06 8.70
CA CYS A 50 0.73 -3.00 8.95
C CYS A 50 0.86 -3.59 10.34
N GLY A 51 -0.22 -3.50 11.10
CA GLY A 51 -0.37 -4.15 12.39
C GLY A 51 -1.84 -4.35 12.70
N ILE A 52 -2.12 -4.97 13.84
CA ILE A 52 -3.49 -5.27 14.28
C ILE A 52 -4.35 -4.00 14.28
N THR A 53 -3.81 -2.88 14.79
CA THR A 53 -4.53 -1.61 14.90
C THR A 53 -4.89 -1.02 13.54
N THR A 54 -3.93 -0.96 12.62
CA THR A 54 -4.12 -0.39 11.28
C THR A 54 -4.96 -1.30 10.40
N ALA A 55 -4.82 -2.62 10.53
CA ALA A 55 -5.65 -3.60 9.83
C ALA A 55 -7.11 -3.53 10.30
N VAL A 56 -7.36 -3.43 11.61
CA VAL A 56 -8.72 -3.30 12.16
C VAL A 56 -9.35 -1.99 11.75
N ALA A 57 -8.64 -0.86 11.86
CA ALA A 57 -9.15 0.45 11.44
C ALA A 57 -9.52 0.47 9.94
N SER A 58 -8.65 -0.09 9.10
CA SER A 58 -8.90 -0.22 7.65
C SER A 58 -10.08 -1.12 7.34
N THR A 59 -10.20 -2.24 8.06
CA THR A 59 -11.31 -3.18 7.87
C THR A 59 -12.62 -2.52 8.30
N ALA A 60 -12.63 -1.72 9.37
CA ALA A 60 -13.80 -0.97 9.79
C ALA A 60 -14.28 0.04 8.73
N LEU A 61 -13.34 0.76 8.09
CA LEU A 61 -13.66 1.62 6.94
C LEU A 61 -14.25 0.81 5.78
N LEU A 62 -13.66 -0.36 5.50
CA LEU A 62 -14.15 -1.22 4.43
C LEU A 62 -15.55 -1.77 4.71
N PHE A 63 -15.87 -2.12 5.96
CA PHE A 63 -17.19 -2.60 6.35
C PHE A 63 -18.31 -1.60 6.05
N ALA A 64 -18.03 -0.29 6.06
CA ALA A 64 -19.01 0.73 5.73
C ALA A 64 -19.46 0.67 4.26
N VAL A 65 -18.59 0.19 3.37
CA VAL A 65 -18.86 0.11 1.92
C VAL A 65 -19.09 -1.31 1.43
N LYS A 66 -18.52 -2.30 2.12
CA LYS A 66 -18.59 -3.73 1.80
C LYS A 66 -18.86 -4.54 3.07
N PRO A 67 -20.11 -4.57 3.56
CA PRO A 67 -20.45 -5.18 4.85
C PRO A 67 -20.22 -6.70 4.92
N SER A 68 -20.03 -7.38 3.77
CA SER A 68 -19.83 -8.83 3.66
C SER A 68 -18.39 -9.30 3.86
N THR A 69 -17.42 -8.42 4.15
CA THR A 69 -16.02 -8.84 4.39
C THR A 69 -15.80 -9.33 5.82
N ILE A 70 -15.78 -10.64 6.05
CA ILE A 70 -15.56 -11.23 7.39
C ILE A 70 -14.08 -11.13 7.80
N SER A 71 -13.77 -10.30 8.80
CA SER A 71 -12.40 -10.16 9.33
C SER A 71 -12.02 -11.31 10.25
N ILE A 72 -11.22 -12.24 9.75
CA ILE A 72 -10.58 -13.29 10.56
C ILE A 72 -9.12 -12.88 10.76
N PRO A 73 -8.65 -12.64 12.00
CA PRO A 73 -7.26 -12.29 12.25
C PRO A 73 -6.29 -13.35 11.67
N SER A 74 -5.24 -12.90 11.00
CA SER A 74 -4.13 -13.74 10.53
C SER A 74 -2.79 -13.19 11.00
N GLY A 75 -1.75 -14.02 11.00
CA GLY A 75 -0.39 -13.58 11.36
C GLY A 75 0.24 -12.60 10.34
N ASP A 76 -0.26 -12.63 9.10
CA ASP A 76 0.24 -11.80 8.00
C ASP A 76 -0.80 -10.77 7.55
N TYR A 77 -0.32 -9.74 6.83
CA TYR A 77 -1.11 -8.64 6.29
C TYR A 77 -0.91 -8.49 4.78
N LYS A 78 -1.82 -7.76 4.13
CA LYS A 78 -1.69 -7.31 2.74
C LYS A 78 -2.28 -5.92 2.56
N CYS A 79 -1.83 -5.21 1.55
CA CYS A 79 -2.37 -3.91 1.17
C CYS A 79 -3.60 -4.07 0.26
N TYR A 80 -4.53 -3.12 0.31
CA TYR A 80 -5.60 -3.00 -0.68
C TYR A 80 -5.74 -1.57 -1.20
N HIS A 81 -6.31 -1.45 -2.40
CA HIS A 81 -6.73 -0.21 -3.03
C HIS A 81 -8.13 -0.46 -3.58
N LEU A 82 -9.14 0.17 -3.01
CA LEU A 82 -10.52 0.09 -3.45
C LEU A 82 -10.98 1.45 -3.95
N LYS A 83 -11.49 1.53 -5.18
CA LYS A 83 -12.14 2.71 -5.75
C LYS A 83 -13.61 2.38 -6.02
N TYR A 84 -14.50 3.26 -5.59
CA TYR A 84 -15.91 3.17 -5.92
C TYR A 84 -16.47 4.54 -6.28
N GLU A 85 -17.54 4.53 -7.06
CA GLU A 85 -18.24 5.71 -7.53
C GLU A 85 -19.62 5.73 -6.88
N GLU A 86 -20.07 6.92 -6.49
CA GLU A 86 -21.46 7.13 -6.09
C GLU A 86 -22.32 7.37 -7.34
N ASN A 87 -23.42 6.62 -7.46
CA ASN A 87 -24.33 6.75 -8.60
C ASN A 87 -24.90 8.17 -8.63
N ASN A 88 -24.79 8.85 -9.77
CA ASN A 88 -25.16 10.26 -10.00
C ASN A 88 -24.20 11.31 -9.43
N SER A 89 -23.00 10.92 -8.97
CA SER A 89 -21.93 11.86 -8.65
C SER A 89 -20.79 11.76 -9.66
N GLU A 90 -20.17 12.89 -9.98
CA GLU A 90 -18.87 12.93 -10.69
C GLU A 90 -17.70 12.65 -9.74
N THR A 91 -17.97 12.17 -8.51
CA THR A 91 -16.96 11.86 -7.50
C THR A 91 -16.70 10.37 -7.42
N SER A 92 -15.43 10.00 -7.30
CA SER A 92 -15.01 8.66 -6.91
C SER A 92 -14.24 8.69 -5.60
N THR A 93 -14.55 7.77 -4.71
CA THR A 93 -13.86 7.61 -3.44
C THR A 93 -12.89 6.45 -3.53
N ILE A 94 -11.68 6.65 -3.06
CA ILE A 94 -10.59 5.68 -3.02
C ILE A 94 -10.26 5.42 -1.56
N ILE A 95 -10.30 4.15 -1.15
CA ILE A 95 -9.88 3.70 0.17
C ILE A 95 -8.63 2.84 -0.01
N LYS A 96 -7.57 3.21 0.69
CA LYS A 96 -6.31 2.47 0.75
C LYS A 96 -6.03 2.08 2.20
N GLY A 97 -5.56 0.86 2.40
CA GLY A 97 -5.16 0.43 3.72
C GLY A 97 -4.53 -0.95 3.73
N CYS A 98 -4.34 -1.45 4.94
CA CYS A 98 -3.88 -2.81 5.19
C CYS A 98 -5.02 -3.66 5.75
N ILE A 99 -4.99 -4.95 5.47
CA ILE A 99 -5.94 -5.94 5.99
C ILE A 99 -5.19 -7.21 6.35
N TYR A 100 -5.84 -8.07 7.14
CA TYR A 100 -5.37 -9.45 7.33
C TYR A 100 -5.27 -10.18 5.99
N ASN A 101 -4.25 -11.01 5.82
CA ASN A 101 -4.03 -11.76 4.58
C ASN A 101 -5.20 -12.72 4.25
N SER A 102 -5.88 -13.23 5.28
CA SER A 102 -7.10 -14.06 5.20
C SER A 102 -8.30 -13.36 4.54
N LEU A 103 -8.34 -12.03 4.55
CA LEU A 103 -9.46 -11.24 4.02
C LEU A 103 -9.34 -11.06 2.51
N ASN A 104 -10.41 -11.23 1.74
CA ASN A 104 -10.41 -10.88 0.32
C ASN A 104 -11.39 -9.74 0.03
N VAL A 105 -10.89 -8.51 -0.04
CA VAL A 105 -11.68 -7.29 -0.31
C VAL A 105 -12.20 -7.22 -1.73
N CYS A 106 -11.45 -7.77 -2.69
CA CYS A 106 -11.77 -7.71 -4.11
C CYS A 106 -12.60 -8.90 -4.57
N ASP A 107 -12.97 -9.80 -3.65
CA ASP A 107 -13.88 -10.89 -3.97
C ASP A 107 -15.31 -10.35 -4.10
N GLY A 108 -15.94 -10.66 -5.23
CA GLY A 108 -17.28 -10.17 -5.59
C GLY A 108 -17.35 -8.65 -5.77
N LYS A 109 -17.49 -8.19 -7.01
CA LYS A 109 -17.69 -6.76 -7.29
C LYS A 109 -19.01 -6.29 -6.67
N PHE A 110 -18.99 -5.26 -5.83
CA PHE A 110 -20.23 -4.74 -5.26
C PHE A 110 -20.84 -3.65 -6.15
N SER A 111 -22.16 -3.72 -6.28
CA SER A 111 -22.99 -2.70 -6.89
C SER A 111 -24.25 -2.58 -6.05
N SER A 112 -24.35 -1.52 -5.27
CA SER A 112 -25.57 -1.14 -4.55
C SER A 112 -26.36 -0.12 -5.35
N SER A 113 -27.55 0.26 -4.88
CA SER A 113 -28.40 1.27 -5.53
C SER A 113 -27.69 2.62 -5.70
N ASN A 114 -26.73 2.94 -4.84
CA ASN A 114 -26.06 4.24 -4.78
C ASN A 114 -24.54 4.18 -4.96
N THR A 115 -23.91 3.00 -4.95
CA THR A 115 -22.45 2.86 -5.02
C THR A 115 -22.05 1.72 -5.94
N LYS A 116 -21.01 1.93 -6.74
CA LYS A 116 -20.47 0.93 -7.66
C LYS A 116 -18.96 0.87 -7.54
N GLU A 117 -18.42 -0.32 -7.28
CA GLU A 117 -16.99 -0.55 -7.35
C GLU A 117 -16.47 -0.29 -8.78
N SER A 118 -15.44 0.54 -8.92
CA SER A 118 -14.80 0.81 -10.21
C SER A 118 -13.44 0.13 -10.33
N PHE A 119 -12.68 0.04 -9.23
CA PHE A 119 -11.39 -0.65 -9.18
C PHE A 119 -11.15 -1.30 -7.81
N CYS A 120 -10.52 -2.47 -7.81
CA CYS A 120 -10.03 -3.10 -6.58
C CYS A 120 -8.72 -3.84 -6.86
N SER A 121 -7.72 -3.65 -6.01
CA SER A 121 -6.49 -4.44 -6.03
C SER A 121 -6.00 -4.78 -4.62
N GLN A 122 -5.22 -5.87 -4.53
CA GLN A 122 -4.54 -6.32 -3.32
C GLN A 122 -3.13 -6.77 -3.65
N CYS A 123 -2.20 -6.60 -2.72
CA CYS A 123 -0.80 -6.93 -2.93
C CYS A 123 -0.05 -7.05 -1.58
N THR A 124 1.09 -7.76 -1.59
CA THR A 124 1.86 -8.13 -0.39
C THR A 124 3.25 -7.49 -0.37
N GLU A 125 3.45 -6.42 -1.14
CA GLU A 125 4.72 -5.71 -1.27
C GLU A 125 4.61 -4.32 -0.63
N ASP A 126 5.70 -3.79 -0.11
CA ASP A 126 5.68 -2.46 0.51
C ASP A 126 5.23 -1.38 -0.47
N GLY A 127 4.23 -0.59 -0.06
CA GLY A 127 3.71 0.56 -0.81
C GLY A 127 2.95 0.19 -2.09
N CYS A 128 2.70 -1.08 -2.37
CA CYS A 128 2.14 -1.53 -3.65
C CYS A 128 0.71 -0.99 -3.97
N ASN A 129 -0.01 -0.49 -2.97
CA ASN A 129 -1.36 0.07 -3.11
C ASN A 129 -1.39 1.60 -3.36
N SER A 130 -0.25 2.25 -3.64
CA SER A 130 -0.15 3.69 -3.89
C SER A 130 -0.80 4.18 -5.19
N GLY A 131 -1.17 3.29 -6.12
CA GLY A 131 -1.74 3.66 -7.43
C GLY A 131 -0.67 4.06 -8.45
N GLU A 132 0.42 4.71 -8.01
CA GLU A 132 1.67 4.86 -8.76
C GLU A 132 2.72 3.88 -8.24
N ARG A 133 3.43 3.20 -9.14
CA ARG A 133 4.56 2.33 -8.80
C ARG A 133 5.73 3.17 -8.27
N PHE A 134 5.65 3.68 -7.04
CA PHE A 134 6.85 4.08 -6.28
C PHE A 134 7.55 2.82 -5.74
N GLY A 135 7.82 1.87 -6.64
CA GLY A 135 8.80 0.82 -6.44
C GLY A 135 10.19 1.42 -6.64
N LEU A 136 10.57 2.40 -5.82
CA LEU A 136 11.97 2.76 -5.70
C LEU A 136 12.64 1.55 -5.06
N SER A 137 13.14 0.64 -5.90
CA SER A 137 13.85 -0.54 -5.44
C SER A 137 15.12 -0.06 -4.74
N PHE A 138 15.04 0.15 -3.42
CA PHE A 138 16.18 0.53 -2.58
C PHE A 138 17.33 -0.48 -2.72
N LYS A 139 17.03 -1.71 -3.15
CA LYS A 139 18.02 -2.73 -3.55
C LYS A 139 18.85 -2.30 -4.76
N LEU A 140 18.24 -1.68 -5.78
CA LEU A 140 18.95 -1.15 -6.95
C LEU A 140 19.82 0.06 -6.58
N LEU A 141 19.32 0.95 -5.71
CA LEU A 141 20.11 2.08 -5.20
C LEU A 141 21.28 1.61 -4.31
N GLY A 142 21.08 0.58 -3.50
CA GLY A 142 22.15 -0.02 -2.70
C GLY A 142 23.27 -0.59 -3.58
N LEU A 143 22.91 -1.32 -4.63
CA LEU A 143 23.87 -1.89 -5.59
C LEU A 143 24.66 -0.84 -6.35
N THR A 144 24.03 0.27 -6.76
CA THR A 144 24.74 1.36 -7.47
C THR A 144 25.71 2.08 -6.56
N VAL A 145 25.36 2.33 -5.29
CA VAL A 145 26.27 2.95 -4.31
C VAL A 145 27.46 2.03 -4.01
N VAL A 146 27.23 0.73 -3.80
CA VAL A 146 28.31 -0.24 -3.57
C VAL A 146 29.24 -0.35 -4.78
N ALA A 147 28.69 -0.38 -6.00
CA ALA A 147 29.47 -0.42 -7.23
C ALA A 147 30.32 0.86 -7.42
N MET A 148 29.77 2.05 -7.13
CA MET A 148 30.54 3.30 -7.18
C MET A 148 31.67 3.32 -6.16
N LEU A 149 31.41 2.89 -4.92
CA LEU A 149 32.45 2.81 -3.89
C LEU A 149 33.55 1.81 -4.27
N ALA A 150 33.19 0.65 -4.84
CA ALA A 150 34.15 -0.35 -5.30
C ALA A 150 35.02 0.18 -6.46
N TYR A 151 34.45 0.95 -7.39
CA TYR A 151 35.19 1.58 -8.48
C TYR A 151 36.15 2.67 -7.98
N LEU A 152 35.72 3.50 -7.01
CA LEU A 152 36.54 4.58 -6.44
C LEU A 152 37.65 4.06 -5.50
N LEU A 153 37.46 2.90 -4.88
CA LEU A 153 38.44 2.26 -3.99
C LEU A 153 39.42 1.33 -4.73
N ASN A 154 39.22 1.10 -6.03
CA ASN A 154 40.13 0.30 -6.85
C ASN A 154 41.34 1.13 -7.28
#